data_AF-A0A1M4ST69-F1
#
_entry.id   AF-A0A1M4ST69-F1
#
_cell.length_a   1.000
_cell.length_b   1.000
_cell.length_c   1.000
_cell.angle_alpha   90.00
_cell.angle_beta   90.00
_cell.angle_gamma   90.00
#
_symmetry.space_group_name_H-M   'P 1'
#
loop_
_entity.id
_entity.type
_entity.pdbx_description
1 polymer ?
#
loop_
_entity_poly.entity_id
_entity_poly.type
_entity_poly.pdbx_seq_one_letter_code
_entity_poly.pdbx_strand_id
1 'polypeptide(L)'
;MKGKILTACLLTGMLLFGTGADVMARHAAEEYGERRRLERAERMEREQAARAAEQEARRKQEELAEKQAAEAARIEAERKRAEAEAKAEEERIRAEEERARAEAEAEEREAREAEAAAQLAAEREKEHTQQAKEENKSTANTETHVSMDVPGNKTESAKQDDGESVLGRYLRRHADKPADGKTAAPEQKKPVSYLSTKEMELQRLEVDTLDVGGTLLFSDSPEYVSQPGILYSDVIKGDARILYYHVNKMPVPAKVAVVLENTSDQYAVVHITRGGRSAPDADYLKVGRETQRQYFSEKQLQSSIYLEGHQSRVMLESMDETLMLTEQLVYGVYDFSSNVPIRVTVIMYPSSAKPLEFVKSAPVLPKDKARLRGTFTGMDRIMKAREEYNPSDGAAYITFCNDKEDLYKKGIDATDGSLAENNGNYGVLYHIEIPVRRRKKVELFANPMGGVFTGAVRVNTDGPAGAWMRMIPEGAPFFGDNAKAIITLPSKDGSLFLPKGTEIFSLGAFKGDTIHVEMSPPGASNLPYRLILSEP
;
A
#
# COMPACT_ATOMS: atom_id res chain seq x y z
N MET A 1 -95.97 94.90 -69.16
CA MET A 1 -97.07 93.96 -68.86
C MET A 1 -96.47 92.57 -68.62
N LYS A 2 -96.77 91.97 -67.46
CA LYS A 2 -96.85 90.52 -67.10
C LYS A 2 -95.79 89.52 -67.62
N GLY A 3 -95.29 88.65 -66.71
CA GLY A 3 -94.89 87.27 -67.04
C GLY A 3 -93.83 86.64 -66.12
N LYS A 4 -94.16 85.50 -65.49
CA LYS A 4 -93.32 84.68 -64.58
C LYS A 4 -92.41 83.68 -65.36
N ILE A 5 -91.35 83.17 -64.70
CA ILE A 5 -90.97 81.72 -64.48
C ILE A 5 -89.43 81.51 -64.34
N LEU A 6 -89.01 81.15 -63.11
CA LEU A 6 -88.10 80.08 -62.63
C LEU A 6 -86.80 79.65 -63.40
N THR A 7 -85.63 79.60 -62.71
CA THR A 7 -84.89 78.37 -62.22
C THR A 7 -83.33 78.48 -62.20
N ALA A 8 -82.71 78.05 -61.07
CA ALA A 8 -81.33 77.52 -60.81
C ALA A 8 -80.08 78.43 -60.98
N CYS A 9 -79.01 78.40 -60.18
CA CYS A 9 -78.56 77.59 -59.03
C CYS A 9 -77.49 78.37 -58.24
N LEU A 10 -77.51 78.27 -56.90
CA LEU A 10 -76.63 78.93 -55.92
C LEU A 10 -75.45 78.04 -55.49
N LEU A 11 -74.27 78.67 -55.37
CA LEU A 11 -73.18 78.54 -54.38
C LEU A 11 -72.67 77.17 -53.84
N THR A 12 -71.40 76.89 -54.17
CA THR A 12 -70.24 76.51 -53.33
C THR A 12 -70.33 75.46 -52.21
N GLY A 13 -69.46 74.45 -52.29
CA GLY A 13 -68.85 73.79 -51.12
C GLY A 13 -68.45 72.32 -51.28
N MET A 14 -67.14 72.04 -51.26
CA MET A 14 -66.44 70.84 -50.74
C MET A 14 -66.84 69.41 -51.13
N LEU A 15 -65.80 68.60 -51.42
CA LEU A 15 -65.57 67.16 -51.16
C LEU A 15 -64.93 66.54 -52.43
N LEU A 16 -63.62 66.29 -52.45
CA LEU A 16 -63.04 65.03 -52.00
C LEU A 16 -61.65 65.27 -51.36
N PHE A 17 -61.64 65.68 -50.09
CA PHE A 17 -60.53 65.39 -49.19
C PHE A 17 -60.78 64.00 -48.60
N GLY A 18 -59.78 63.11 -48.67
CA GLY A 18 -59.80 61.88 -47.88
C GLY A 18 -60.04 62.21 -46.41
N THR A 19 -60.93 61.48 -45.76
CA THR A 19 -61.34 61.72 -44.37
C THR A 19 -60.12 61.70 -43.44
N GLY A 20 -60.10 62.53 -42.38
CA GLY A 20 -58.98 62.57 -41.42
C GLY A 20 -58.67 61.22 -40.75
N ALA A 21 -59.63 60.29 -40.75
CA ALA A 21 -59.43 58.90 -40.35
C ALA A 21 -58.53 58.11 -41.32
N ASP A 22 -58.59 58.40 -42.62
CA ASP A 22 -57.80 57.74 -43.67
C ASP A 22 -56.35 58.25 -43.68
N VAL A 23 -56.12 59.52 -43.32
CA VAL A 23 -54.76 60.07 -43.14
C VAL A 23 -54.09 59.51 -41.88
N MET A 24 -54.83 59.43 -40.75
CA MET A 24 -54.31 58.83 -39.51
C MET A 24 -54.07 57.33 -39.65
N ALA A 25 -54.93 56.61 -40.37
CA ALA A 25 -54.73 55.18 -40.65
C ALA A 25 -53.50 54.94 -41.54
N ARG A 26 -53.23 55.81 -42.53
CA ARG A 26 -52.01 55.72 -43.36
C ARG A 26 -50.74 55.99 -42.55
N HIS A 27 -50.75 57.01 -41.69
CA HIS A 27 -49.59 57.34 -40.85
C HIS A 27 -49.30 56.23 -39.81
N ALA A 28 -50.34 55.64 -39.22
CA ALA A 28 -50.20 54.50 -38.31
C ALA A 28 -49.72 53.22 -39.04
N ALA A 29 -50.17 53.01 -40.28
CA ALA A 29 -49.71 51.90 -41.11
C ALA A 29 -48.24 52.06 -41.55
N GLU A 30 -47.80 53.29 -41.82
CA GLU A 30 -46.40 53.60 -42.12
C GLU A 30 -45.50 53.38 -40.90
N GLU A 31 -45.87 53.88 -39.71
CA GLU A 31 -45.12 53.61 -38.47
C GLU A 31 -45.07 52.12 -38.12
N TYR A 32 -46.17 51.39 -38.32
CA TYR A 32 -46.18 49.94 -38.12
C TYR A 32 -45.28 49.22 -39.13
N GLY A 33 -45.25 49.69 -40.38
CA GLY A 33 -44.35 49.21 -41.42
C GLY A 33 -42.88 49.45 -41.12
N GLU A 34 -42.54 50.63 -40.59
CA GLU A 34 -41.18 50.98 -40.16
C GLU A 34 -40.71 50.12 -38.99
N ARG A 35 -41.53 49.95 -37.94
CA ARG A 35 -41.18 49.07 -36.80
C ARG A 35 -40.95 47.63 -37.23
N ARG A 36 -41.80 47.10 -38.12
CA ARG A 36 -41.62 45.75 -38.69
C ARG A 36 -40.35 45.61 -39.52
N ARG A 37 -39.90 46.67 -40.20
CA ARG A 37 -38.63 46.67 -40.96
C ARG A 37 -37.44 46.67 -40.01
N LEU A 38 -37.50 47.44 -38.93
CA LEU A 38 -36.47 47.51 -37.89
C LEU A 38 -36.33 46.17 -37.14
N GLU A 39 -37.45 45.58 -36.72
CA GLU A 39 -37.47 44.25 -36.09
C GLU A 39 -36.91 43.15 -37.02
N ARG A 40 -37.18 43.23 -38.33
CA ARG A 40 -36.60 42.30 -39.31
C ARG A 40 -35.10 42.50 -39.48
N ALA A 41 -34.63 43.75 -39.46
CA ALA A 41 -33.20 44.07 -39.55
C ALA A 41 -32.44 43.57 -38.31
N GLU A 42 -32.95 43.84 -37.11
CA GLU A 42 -32.36 43.35 -35.85
C GLU A 42 -32.36 41.81 -35.79
N ARG A 43 -33.42 41.16 -36.27
CA ARG A 43 -33.47 39.70 -36.34
C ARG A 43 -32.42 39.15 -37.30
N MET A 44 -32.24 39.76 -38.47
CA MET A 44 -31.20 39.35 -39.43
C MET A 44 -29.80 39.54 -38.85
N GLU A 45 -29.55 40.63 -38.14
CA GLU A 45 -28.26 40.90 -37.49
C GLU A 45 -27.96 39.87 -36.39
N ARG A 46 -28.96 39.54 -35.56
CA ARG A 46 -28.84 38.45 -34.56
C ARG A 46 -28.60 37.09 -35.19
N GLU A 47 -29.28 36.77 -36.29
CA GLU A 47 -29.07 35.52 -37.03
C GLU A 47 -27.67 35.47 -37.67
N GLN A 48 -27.14 36.59 -38.16
CA GLN A 48 -25.77 36.69 -38.67
C GLN A 48 -24.72 36.55 -37.56
N ALA A 49 -24.92 37.21 -36.42
CA ALA A 49 -24.04 37.09 -35.26
C ALA A 49 -24.02 35.65 -34.70
N ALA A 50 -25.18 34.99 -34.63
CA ALA A 50 -25.27 33.59 -34.20
C ALA A 50 -24.52 32.65 -35.15
N ARG A 51 -24.64 32.83 -36.47
CA ARG A 51 -23.89 32.05 -37.47
C ARG A 51 -22.38 32.28 -37.38
N ALA A 52 -21.95 33.51 -37.12
CA ALA A 52 -20.53 33.82 -36.93
C ALA A 52 -19.96 33.15 -35.67
N ALA A 53 -20.71 33.19 -34.56
CA ALA A 53 -20.32 32.52 -33.32
C ALA A 53 -20.26 30.98 -33.48
N GLU A 54 -21.20 30.39 -34.22
CA GLU A 54 -21.19 28.96 -34.53
C GLU A 54 -19.98 28.56 -35.39
N GLN A 55 -19.63 29.37 -36.39
CA GLN A 55 -18.43 29.14 -37.20
C GLN A 55 -17.13 29.28 -36.38
N GLU A 56 -17.06 30.23 -35.47
CA GLU A 56 -15.90 30.40 -34.58
C GLU A 56 -15.77 29.22 -33.59
N ALA A 57 -16.88 28.78 -33.00
CA ALA A 57 -16.90 27.62 -32.12
C ALA A 57 -16.44 26.35 -32.85
N ARG A 58 -16.91 26.15 -34.09
CA ARG A 58 -16.48 25.03 -34.93
C ARG A 58 -14.99 25.07 -35.24
N ARG A 59 -14.44 26.24 -35.59
CA ARG A 59 -12.98 26.41 -35.80
C ARG A 59 -12.17 26.08 -34.56
N LYS A 60 -12.59 26.54 -33.39
CA LYS A 60 -11.92 26.23 -32.10
C LYS A 60 -11.98 24.74 -31.78
N GLN A 61 -13.08 24.07 -32.12
CA GLN A 61 -13.22 22.63 -31.93
C GLN A 61 -12.35 21.82 -32.89
N GLU A 62 -12.23 22.25 -34.15
CA GLU A 62 -11.33 21.66 -35.14
C GLU A 62 -9.85 21.84 -34.72
N GLU A 63 -9.45 23.02 -34.24
CA GLU A 63 -8.09 23.28 -33.73
C GLU A 63 -7.77 22.44 -32.48
N LEU A 64 -8.74 22.26 -31.57
CA LEU A 64 -8.56 21.39 -30.39
C LEU A 64 -8.41 19.92 -30.80
N ALA A 65 -9.21 19.45 -31.76
CA ALA A 65 -9.11 18.09 -32.26
C ALA A 65 -7.76 17.83 -32.95
N GLU A 66 -7.24 18.81 -33.70
CA GLU A 66 -5.91 18.72 -34.33
C GLU A 66 -4.78 18.66 -33.28
N LYS A 67 -4.86 19.47 -32.22
CA LYS A 67 -3.90 19.41 -31.10
C LYS A 67 -3.94 18.08 -30.37
N GLN A 68 -5.13 17.54 -30.11
CA GLN A 68 -5.30 16.23 -29.48
C GLN A 68 -4.78 15.10 -30.37
N ALA A 69 -5.00 15.17 -31.68
CA ALA A 69 -4.47 14.19 -32.62
C ALA A 69 -2.93 14.24 -32.70
N ALA A 70 -2.34 15.43 -32.68
CA ALA A 70 -0.88 15.60 -32.65
C ALA A 70 -0.26 15.08 -31.35
N GLU A 71 -0.91 15.32 -30.20
CA GLU A 71 -0.46 14.79 -28.90
C GLU A 71 -0.57 13.26 -28.84
N ALA A 72 -1.68 12.68 -29.32
CA ALA A 72 -1.84 11.24 -29.41
C ALA A 72 -0.78 10.59 -30.32
N ALA A 73 -0.46 11.21 -31.45
CA ALA A 73 0.61 10.75 -32.35
C ALA A 73 2.00 10.83 -31.68
N ARG A 74 2.26 11.86 -30.86
CA ARG A 74 3.50 11.99 -30.10
C ARG A 74 3.63 10.88 -29.04
N ILE A 75 2.56 10.62 -28.29
CA ILE A 75 2.50 9.56 -27.29
C ILE A 75 2.75 8.18 -27.92
N GLU A 76 2.12 7.90 -29.07
CA GLU A 76 2.33 6.63 -29.79
C GLU A 76 3.76 6.48 -30.32
N ALA A 77 4.38 7.57 -30.79
CA ALA A 77 5.78 7.57 -31.21
C ALA A 77 6.74 7.33 -30.03
N GLU A 78 6.48 7.95 -28.88
CA GLU A 78 7.23 7.73 -27.64
C GLU A 78 7.07 6.28 -27.14
N ARG A 79 5.85 5.71 -27.19
CA ARG A 79 5.63 4.31 -26.83
C ARG A 79 6.45 3.35 -27.69
N LYS A 80 6.43 3.54 -29.01
CA LYS A 80 7.21 2.70 -29.94
C LYS A 80 8.72 2.83 -29.71
N ARG A 81 9.19 4.02 -29.34
CA ARG A 81 10.60 4.24 -28.99
C ARG A 81 10.96 3.52 -27.68
N ALA A 82 10.12 3.63 -26.65
CA ALA A 82 10.33 2.94 -25.39
C ALA A 82 10.30 1.41 -25.55
N GLU A 83 9.39 0.87 -26.36
CA GLU A 83 9.34 -0.56 -26.70
C GLU A 83 10.63 -1.02 -27.40
N ALA A 84 11.17 -0.21 -28.32
CA ALA A 84 12.43 -0.51 -29.00
C ALA A 84 13.64 -0.45 -28.06
N GLU A 85 13.69 0.53 -27.15
CA GLU A 85 14.74 0.68 -26.15
C GLU A 85 14.70 -0.46 -25.11
N ALA A 86 13.51 -0.86 -24.65
CA ALA A 86 13.33 -2.00 -23.74
C ALA A 86 13.81 -3.32 -24.38
N LYS A 87 13.47 -3.54 -25.65
CA LYS A 87 13.93 -4.72 -26.38
C LYS A 87 15.46 -4.74 -26.55
N ALA A 88 16.07 -3.58 -26.83
CA ALA A 88 17.52 -3.47 -26.92
C ALA A 88 18.22 -3.76 -25.58
N GLU A 89 17.62 -3.32 -24.46
CA GLU A 89 18.17 -3.60 -23.13
C GLU A 89 18.00 -5.08 -22.73
N GLU A 90 16.88 -5.72 -23.08
CA GLU A 90 16.69 -7.17 -22.88
C GLU A 90 17.75 -7.98 -23.63
N GLU A 91 18.07 -7.60 -24.88
CA GLU A 91 19.15 -8.21 -25.66
C GLU A 91 20.53 -8.00 -25.01
N ARG A 92 20.78 -6.84 -24.39
CA ARG A 92 22.04 -6.56 -23.66
C ARG A 92 22.16 -7.38 -22.39
N ILE A 93 21.11 -7.46 -21.58
CA ILE A 93 21.08 -8.28 -20.36
C ILE A 93 21.34 -9.74 -20.72
N ARG A 94 20.67 -10.26 -21.75
CA ARG A 94 20.88 -11.63 -22.22
C ARG A 94 22.33 -11.90 -22.64
N ALA A 95 22.96 -10.95 -23.34
CA ALA A 95 24.36 -11.07 -23.74
C ALA A 95 25.33 -11.01 -22.54
N GLU A 96 24.99 -10.25 -21.51
CA GLU A 96 25.77 -10.16 -20.26
C GLU A 96 25.65 -11.43 -19.43
N GLU A 97 24.45 -12.00 -19.31
CA GLU A 97 24.23 -13.29 -18.66
C GLU A 97 24.97 -14.44 -19.36
N GLU A 98 25.01 -14.43 -20.69
CA GLU A 98 25.76 -15.44 -21.46
C GLU A 98 27.26 -15.32 -21.24
N ARG A 99 27.79 -14.09 -21.12
CA ARG A 99 29.20 -13.86 -20.76
C ARG A 99 29.51 -14.30 -19.33
N ALA A 100 28.67 -13.96 -18.37
CA ALA A 100 28.85 -14.37 -16.97
C ALA A 100 28.81 -15.89 -16.81
N ARG A 101 27.93 -16.59 -17.55
CA ARG A 101 27.92 -18.06 -17.59
C ARG A 101 29.22 -18.63 -18.17
N ALA A 102 29.72 -18.07 -19.26
CA ALA A 102 30.97 -18.51 -19.87
C ALA A 102 32.19 -18.29 -18.94
N GLU A 103 32.22 -17.17 -18.20
CA GLU A 103 33.25 -16.91 -17.19
C GLU A 103 33.17 -17.90 -16.01
N ALA A 104 31.98 -18.17 -15.50
CA ALA A 104 31.78 -19.15 -14.43
C ALA A 104 32.18 -20.58 -14.86
N GLU A 105 31.85 -20.98 -16.08
CA GLU A 105 32.29 -22.28 -16.64
C GLU A 105 33.82 -22.36 -16.79
N ALA A 106 34.48 -21.25 -17.12
CA ALA A 106 35.93 -21.19 -17.20
C ALA A 106 36.59 -21.30 -15.82
N GLU A 107 36.06 -20.60 -14.81
CA GLU A 107 36.52 -20.70 -13.42
C GLU A 107 36.32 -22.10 -12.84
N GLU A 108 35.18 -22.75 -13.12
CA GLU A 108 34.92 -24.13 -12.67
C GLU A 108 35.90 -25.11 -13.32
N ARG A 109 36.23 -24.90 -14.60
CA ARG A 109 37.23 -25.71 -15.30
C ARG A 109 38.62 -25.53 -14.69
N GLU A 110 39.03 -24.30 -14.39
CA GLU A 110 40.31 -24.01 -13.75
C GLU A 110 40.39 -24.62 -12.34
N ALA A 111 39.30 -24.57 -11.57
CA ALA A 111 39.20 -25.22 -10.27
C ALA A 111 39.34 -26.75 -10.36
N ARG A 112 38.69 -27.39 -11.34
CA ARG A 112 38.83 -28.85 -11.58
C ARG A 112 40.25 -29.23 -11.99
N GLU A 113 40.90 -28.41 -12.82
CA GLU A 113 42.30 -28.62 -13.22
C GLU A 113 43.25 -28.48 -12.02
N ALA A 114 43.02 -27.50 -11.14
CA ALA A 114 43.77 -27.32 -9.90
C ALA A 114 43.56 -28.47 -8.90
N GLU A 115 42.33 -28.97 -8.76
CA GLU A 115 42.02 -30.12 -7.90
C GLU A 115 42.70 -31.39 -8.41
N ALA A 116 42.66 -31.63 -9.73
CA ALA A 116 43.36 -32.76 -10.35
C ALA A 116 44.88 -32.69 -10.13
N ALA A 117 45.47 -31.49 -10.24
CA ALA A 117 46.89 -31.26 -9.95
C ALA A 117 47.24 -31.52 -8.47
N ALA A 118 46.37 -31.11 -7.55
CA ALA A 118 46.53 -31.37 -6.11
C ALA A 118 46.43 -32.87 -5.77
N GLN A 119 45.52 -33.60 -6.41
CA GLN A 119 45.39 -35.05 -6.24
C GLN A 119 46.65 -35.78 -6.74
N LEU A 120 47.19 -35.40 -7.89
CA LEU A 120 48.47 -35.90 -8.42
C LEU A 120 49.66 -35.60 -7.49
N ALA A 121 49.68 -34.42 -6.88
CA ALA A 121 50.72 -34.06 -5.90
C ALA A 121 50.61 -34.92 -4.63
N ALA A 122 49.39 -35.15 -4.13
CA ALA A 122 49.14 -35.99 -2.96
C ALA A 122 49.46 -37.48 -3.23
N GLU A 123 49.27 -37.97 -4.45
CA GLU A 123 49.70 -39.32 -4.84
C GLU A 123 51.23 -39.46 -4.83
N ARG A 124 51.96 -38.47 -5.38
CA ARG A 124 53.43 -38.43 -5.31
C ARG A 124 53.96 -38.36 -3.88
N GLU A 125 53.26 -37.63 -3.00
CA GLU A 125 53.63 -37.53 -1.58
C GLU A 125 53.36 -38.84 -0.83
N LYS A 126 52.30 -39.59 -1.19
CA LYS A 126 52.05 -40.94 -0.68
C LYS A 126 53.09 -41.95 -1.15
N GLU A 127 53.55 -41.86 -2.40
CA GLU A 127 54.67 -42.68 -2.91
C GLU A 127 55.98 -42.38 -2.15
N HIS A 128 56.28 -41.10 -1.90
CA HIS A 128 57.42 -40.68 -1.08
C HIS A 128 57.31 -41.17 0.38
N THR A 129 56.09 -41.17 0.95
CA THR A 129 55.83 -41.62 2.32
C THR A 129 55.86 -43.15 2.44
N GLN A 130 55.53 -43.89 1.38
CA GLN A 130 55.72 -45.34 1.32
C GLN A 130 57.21 -45.70 1.26
N GLN A 131 58.03 -44.95 0.51
CA GLN A 131 59.49 -45.11 0.54
C GLN A 131 60.09 -44.79 1.92
N ALA A 132 59.59 -43.76 2.62
CA ALA A 132 60.04 -43.43 3.97
C ALA A 132 59.58 -44.43 5.06
N LYS A 133 58.50 -45.19 4.83
CA LYS A 133 58.01 -46.23 5.75
C LYS A 133 58.74 -47.58 5.62
N GLU A 134 59.50 -47.81 4.56
CA GLU A 134 60.44 -48.94 4.48
C GLU A 134 61.74 -48.69 5.27
N GLU A 135 62.09 -47.43 5.56
CA GLU A 135 63.34 -47.07 6.26
C GLU A 135 63.20 -46.90 7.79
N ASN A 136 62.00 -46.83 8.36
CA ASN A 136 61.85 -46.53 9.80
C ASN A 136 61.01 -47.56 10.56
N LYS A 137 61.58 -48.76 10.72
CA LYS A 137 61.15 -49.77 11.68
C LYS A 137 62.07 -49.74 12.90
N SER A 138 61.95 -48.69 13.72
CA SER A 138 62.66 -48.58 14.99
C SER A 138 61.90 -47.64 15.95
N THR A 139 61.63 -48.13 17.15
CA THR A 139 61.33 -47.41 18.42
C THR A 139 60.03 -46.58 18.46
N ALA A 140 58.91 -46.96 19.11
CA ALA A 140 58.59 -47.39 20.49
C ALA A 140 58.29 -46.25 21.51
N ASN A 141 57.04 -46.25 22.00
CA ASN A 141 56.47 -45.77 23.29
C ASN A 141 56.57 -44.25 23.60
N THR A 142 55.67 -43.55 24.29
CA THR A 142 54.70 -43.91 25.35
C THR A 142 53.68 -42.75 25.49
N GLU A 143 52.46 -43.05 25.93
CA GLU A 143 51.38 -42.11 26.26
C GLU A 143 51.71 -41.21 27.47
N THR A 144 51.13 -40.00 27.54
CA THR A 144 50.09 -39.59 28.53
C THR A 144 49.84 -38.08 28.56
N HIS A 145 48.58 -37.74 28.83
CA HIS A 145 47.92 -36.43 28.86
C HIS A 145 48.45 -35.42 29.89
N VAL A 146 48.32 -34.12 29.55
CA VAL A 146 48.17 -33.00 30.51
C VAL A 146 47.03 -32.09 30.03
N SER A 147 46.08 -31.82 30.93
CA SER A 147 45.04 -30.78 30.84
C SER A 147 45.52 -29.48 31.48
N MET A 148 45.21 -28.33 30.88
CA MET A 148 45.31 -27.01 31.54
C MET A 148 44.11 -26.13 31.15
N ASP A 149 43.47 -25.60 32.20
CA ASP A 149 42.40 -24.61 32.22
C ASP A 149 42.85 -23.19 31.81
N VAL A 150 41.94 -22.41 31.22
CA VAL A 150 41.96 -20.92 31.21
C VAL A 150 40.52 -20.39 31.36
N PRO A 151 40.28 -19.30 32.13
CA PRO A 151 38.98 -18.97 32.70
C PRO A 151 38.13 -18.01 31.85
N GLY A 152 36.82 -18.04 32.13
CA GLY A 152 35.78 -17.30 31.44
C GLY A 152 35.68 -15.81 31.75
N ASN A 153 35.05 -15.10 30.82
CA ASN A 153 34.65 -13.71 30.95
C ASN A 153 33.12 -13.61 30.99
N LYS A 154 32.60 -12.86 31.97
CA LYS A 154 31.18 -12.61 32.18
C LYS A 154 30.73 -11.45 31.29
N THR A 155 29.62 -11.62 30.58
CA THR A 155 28.82 -10.53 30.00
C THR A 155 27.64 -10.20 30.92
N GLU A 156 27.52 -8.92 31.26
CA GLU A 156 26.42 -8.36 32.03
C GLU A 156 25.13 -8.32 31.20
N SER A 157 24.04 -8.72 31.84
CA SER A 157 22.67 -8.71 31.33
C SER A 157 22.08 -7.30 31.35
N ALA A 158 21.67 -6.80 30.19
CA ALA A 158 20.79 -5.63 30.08
C ALA A 158 19.36 -6.02 30.52
N LYS A 159 18.77 -5.17 31.37
CA LYS A 159 17.41 -5.31 31.90
C LYS A 159 16.38 -5.13 30.80
N GLN A 160 15.41 -6.04 30.74
CA GLN A 160 14.16 -5.91 30.00
C GLN A 160 13.32 -4.77 30.59
N ASP A 161 12.88 -3.86 29.73
CA ASP A 161 11.98 -2.75 30.05
C ASP A 161 10.60 -3.05 29.44
N ASP A 162 9.58 -2.82 30.23
CA ASP A 162 8.17 -3.13 30.06
C ASP A 162 7.52 -2.15 29.07
N GLY A 163 7.49 -2.57 27.79
CA GLY A 163 6.82 -1.87 26.71
C GLY A 163 5.32 -1.70 26.96
N GLU A 164 4.93 -0.50 27.40
CA GLU A 164 3.53 -0.12 27.56
C GLU A 164 2.81 -0.17 26.21
N SER A 165 1.80 -1.04 26.07
CA SER A 165 1.10 -1.30 24.80
C SER A 165 0.37 -0.06 24.27
N VAL A 166 0.15 0.01 22.95
CA VAL A 166 -0.62 1.07 22.26
C VAL A 166 -2.00 1.32 22.92
N LEU A 167 -2.56 0.29 23.56
CA LEU A 167 -3.80 0.36 24.35
C LEU A 167 -3.67 1.17 25.65
N GLY A 168 -2.52 1.16 26.34
CA GLY A 168 -2.28 1.97 27.54
C GLY A 168 -2.41 3.48 27.25
N ARG A 169 -2.03 3.89 26.03
CA ARG A 169 -2.20 5.27 25.52
C ARG A 169 -3.62 5.58 25.04
N TYR A 170 -4.41 4.57 24.64
CA TYR A 170 -5.80 4.71 24.23
C TYR A 170 -6.75 4.77 25.45
N LEU A 171 -6.60 3.86 26.42
CA LEU A 171 -7.44 3.80 27.61
C LEU A 171 -7.30 5.04 28.50
N ARG A 172 -6.09 5.62 28.63
CA ARG A 172 -5.89 6.89 29.34
C ARG A 172 -6.63 8.05 28.69
N ARG A 173 -6.66 8.14 27.35
CA ARG A 173 -7.36 9.21 26.62
C ARG A 173 -8.89 9.13 26.71
N HIS A 174 -9.44 7.98 27.09
CA HIS A 174 -10.88 7.79 27.30
C HIS A 174 -11.28 7.67 28.78
N ALA A 175 -10.34 7.69 29.72
CA ALA A 175 -10.61 7.72 31.15
C ALA A 175 -10.94 9.13 31.67
N ASP A 176 -10.45 10.19 31.01
CA ASP A 176 -10.68 11.58 31.44
C ASP A 176 -11.85 12.22 30.68
N LYS A 177 -13.06 11.76 30.98
CA LYS A 177 -14.27 12.60 30.89
C LYS A 177 -14.87 12.70 32.29
N PRO A 178 -15.08 13.91 32.83
CA PRO A 178 -15.74 14.05 34.12
C PRO A 178 -17.14 13.44 34.05
N ALA A 179 -17.46 12.67 35.10
CA ALA A 179 -18.69 11.91 35.24
C ALA A 179 -19.89 12.84 35.48
N ASP A 180 -20.34 13.52 34.44
CA ASP A 180 -21.60 14.24 34.47
C ASP A 180 -22.71 13.34 33.93
N GLY A 181 -23.38 12.67 34.89
CA GLY A 181 -24.81 12.32 34.85
C GLY A 181 -25.37 11.68 33.57
N LYS A 182 -25.56 10.34 33.65
CA LYS A 182 -26.53 9.57 32.84
C LYS A 182 -26.34 9.57 31.33
N THR A 183 -25.29 8.89 30.87
CA THR A 183 -25.42 7.96 29.73
C THR A 183 -24.44 6.83 29.97
N ALA A 184 -24.95 5.64 30.28
CA ALA A 184 -24.11 4.44 30.24
C ALA A 184 -23.58 4.33 28.80
N ALA A 185 -22.27 4.20 28.64
CA ALA A 185 -21.71 3.78 27.35
C ALA A 185 -22.46 2.51 26.93
N PRO A 186 -22.99 2.44 25.70
CA PRO A 186 -23.78 1.28 25.29
C PRO A 186 -22.90 0.04 25.43
N GLU A 187 -23.36 -0.93 26.24
CA GLU A 187 -22.79 -2.28 26.27
C GLU A 187 -22.78 -2.80 24.83
N GLN A 188 -21.61 -2.79 24.20
CA GLN A 188 -21.41 -3.44 22.92
C GLN A 188 -21.46 -4.94 23.17
N LYS A 189 -22.62 -5.56 22.94
CA LYS A 189 -22.81 -7.01 23.01
C LYS A 189 -21.86 -7.68 22.02
N LYS A 190 -20.72 -8.17 22.52
CA LYS A 190 -19.82 -9.03 21.76
C LYS A 190 -20.57 -10.32 21.41
N PRO A 191 -20.60 -10.76 20.14
CA PRO A 191 -21.13 -12.08 19.85
C PRO A 191 -20.24 -13.15 20.53
N VAL A 192 -20.89 -14.13 21.15
CA VAL A 192 -20.28 -15.26 21.89
C VAL A 192 -19.39 -16.17 21.01
N SER A 193 -19.34 -15.90 19.69
CA SER A 193 -18.74 -16.74 18.65
C SER A 193 -17.21 -16.76 18.59
N TYR A 194 -16.51 -16.00 19.44
CA TYR A 194 -15.05 -15.90 19.39
C TYR A 194 -14.34 -16.72 20.45
N LEU A 195 -15.05 -17.53 21.23
CA LEU A 195 -14.44 -18.31 22.31
C LEU A 195 -14.29 -19.76 21.88
N SER A 196 -13.11 -20.33 22.09
CA SER A 196 -12.90 -21.78 21.96
C SER A 196 -13.91 -22.51 22.83
N THR A 197 -14.72 -23.36 22.20
CA THR A 197 -15.78 -24.13 22.90
C THR A 197 -15.22 -25.37 23.59
N LYS A 198 -14.02 -25.78 23.18
CA LYS A 198 -13.25 -26.92 23.68
C LYS A 198 -11.81 -26.49 23.95
N GLU A 199 -11.15 -27.27 24.78
CA GLU A 199 -9.70 -27.24 24.90
C GLU A 199 -9.08 -27.85 23.65
N MET A 200 -7.95 -27.31 23.21
CA MET A 200 -7.25 -27.80 22.02
C MET A 200 -5.77 -27.97 22.35
N GLU A 201 -5.26 -29.18 22.15
CA GLU A 201 -3.83 -29.40 22.05
C GLU A 201 -3.41 -29.05 20.62
N LEU A 202 -2.48 -28.11 20.49
CA LEU A 202 -1.97 -27.67 19.21
C LEU A 202 -0.51 -28.09 19.07
N GLN A 203 -0.21 -28.70 17.94
CA GLN A 203 1.17 -28.96 17.53
C GLN A 203 1.70 -27.80 16.70
N ARG A 204 2.97 -27.46 16.87
CA ARG A 204 3.59 -26.45 16.03
C ARG A 204 3.72 -27.01 14.61
N LEU A 205 3.25 -26.25 13.62
CA LEU A 205 3.56 -26.55 12.23
C LEU A 205 4.87 -25.86 11.88
N GLU A 206 5.92 -26.65 11.70
CA GLU A 206 7.23 -26.13 11.31
C GLU A 206 7.18 -25.56 9.88
N VAL A 207 7.71 -24.34 9.72
CA VAL A 207 7.73 -23.63 8.45
C VAL A 207 9.15 -23.20 8.09
N ASP A 208 9.47 -23.25 6.81
CA ASP A 208 10.63 -22.57 6.25
C ASP A 208 10.22 -21.16 5.82
N THR A 209 11.06 -20.18 6.13
CA THR A 209 10.80 -18.77 5.86
C THR A 209 11.78 -18.22 4.85
N LEU A 210 11.27 -17.42 3.91
CA LEU A 210 12.08 -16.74 2.90
C LEU A 210 11.56 -15.33 2.68
N ASP A 211 12.41 -14.34 2.90
CA ASP A 211 12.12 -12.95 2.55
C ASP A 211 12.36 -12.74 1.06
N VAL A 212 11.37 -12.23 0.34
CA VAL A 212 11.37 -12.06 -1.11
C VAL A 212 10.79 -10.72 -1.54
N GLY A 213 10.88 -10.45 -2.83
CA GLY A 213 10.31 -9.26 -3.45
C GLY A 213 11.17 -8.02 -3.25
N GLY A 214 10.52 -6.88 -3.44
CA GLY A 214 11.14 -5.56 -3.44
C GLY A 214 11.51 -5.01 -2.07
N THR A 215 11.53 -3.68 -1.98
CA THR A 215 11.93 -2.94 -0.78
C THR A 215 10.73 -2.45 0.01
N LEU A 216 10.69 -2.67 1.32
CA LEU A 216 9.69 -2.08 2.21
C LEU A 216 10.23 -0.78 2.80
N LEU A 217 9.55 0.33 2.55
CA LEU A 217 9.70 1.59 3.25
C LEU A 217 8.61 1.69 4.33
N PHE A 218 9.01 1.90 5.57
CA PHE A 218 8.11 2.00 6.71
C PHE A 218 8.30 3.34 7.41
N SER A 219 7.20 4.09 7.58
CA SER A 219 7.17 5.42 8.21
C SER A 219 6.13 5.45 9.33
N ASP A 220 6.58 5.26 10.57
CA ASP A 220 5.77 5.35 11.80
C ASP A 220 6.58 5.98 12.94
N SER A 221 7.59 6.78 12.61
CA SER A 221 8.36 7.52 13.61
C SER A 221 8.74 8.93 13.11
N PRO A 222 8.35 10.01 13.82
CA PRO A 222 7.48 9.99 14.99
C PRO A 222 6.04 9.56 14.63
N GLU A 223 5.44 8.64 15.40
CA GLU A 223 4.02 8.24 15.25
C GLU A 223 3.12 9.46 15.50
N TYR A 224 3.45 10.24 16.53
CA TYR A 224 2.70 11.40 16.99
C TYR A 224 3.37 12.70 16.55
N VAL A 225 2.87 13.29 15.46
CA VAL A 225 3.52 14.40 14.78
C VAL A 225 3.05 15.73 15.35
N SER A 226 3.88 16.38 16.15
CA SER A 226 3.58 17.66 16.82
C SER A 226 4.03 18.89 16.03
N GLN A 227 4.77 18.71 14.95
CA GLN A 227 5.24 19.78 14.07
C GLN A 227 5.33 19.30 12.61
N PRO A 228 5.20 20.17 11.60
CA PRO A 228 5.37 19.79 10.21
C PRO A 228 6.80 19.33 9.88
N GLY A 229 6.93 18.37 8.96
CA GLY A 229 8.25 17.96 8.45
C GLY A 229 8.22 16.68 7.61
N ILE A 230 9.42 16.21 7.28
CA ILE A 230 9.67 14.91 6.65
C ILE A 230 9.67 13.84 7.74
N LEU A 231 8.82 12.84 7.57
CA LEU A 231 8.66 11.71 8.49
C LEU A 231 9.59 10.55 8.13
N TYR A 232 9.77 10.34 6.83
CA TYR A 232 10.72 9.38 6.28
C TYR A 232 11.10 9.76 4.84
N SER A 233 12.33 9.44 4.41
CA SER A 233 12.78 9.63 3.03
C SER A 233 13.89 8.64 2.68
N ASP A 234 13.80 8.01 1.52
CA ASP A 234 14.86 7.17 0.97
C ASP A 234 14.81 7.14 -0.57
N VAL A 235 15.88 6.69 -1.22
CA VAL A 235 15.96 6.44 -2.66
C VAL A 235 15.94 4.93 -2.92
N ILE A 236 14.97 4.48 -3.71
CA ILE A 236 14.76 3.07 -4.05
C ILE A 236 14.64 2.90 -5.56
N LYS A 237 14.84 1.68 -6.05
CA LYS A 237 14.59 1.29 -7.45
C LYS A 237 13.90 -0.08 -7.47
N GLY A 238 13.09 -0.33 -8.51
CA GLY A 238 12.40 -1.60 -8.69
C GLY A 238 11.12 -1.68 -7.87
N ASP A 239 10.74 -2.91 -7.50
CA ASP A 239 9.55 -3.16 -6.68
C ASP A 239 9.74 -2.61 -5.27
N ALA A 240 8.69 -2.00 -4.75
CA ALA A 240 8.68 -1.45 -3.41
C ALA A 240 7.27 -1.38 -2.82
N ARG A 241 7.22 -1.32 -1.49
CA ARG A 241 6.02 -1.05 -0.71
C ARG A 241 6.30 0.09 0.24
N ILE A 242 5.43 1.10 0.25
CA ILE A 242 5.44 2.17 1.27
C ILE A 242 4.28 1.94 2.23
N LEU A 243 4.60 1.91 3.53
CA LEU A 243 3.63 1.95 4.61
C LEU A 243 3.88 3.21 5.45
N TYR A 244 2.85 4.02 5.67
CA TYR A 244 2.93 5.16 6.58
C TYR A 244 1.77 5.16 7.58
N TYR A 245 2.06 5.47 8.84
CA TYR A 245 1.11 5.49 9.95
C TYR A 245 1.44 6.67 10.86
N HIS A 246 0.60 7.71 10.88
CA HIS A 246 0.91 8.91 11.67
C HIS A 246 -0.34 9.63 12.20
N VAL A 247 -0.23 10.14 13.42
CA VAL A 247 -1.25 10.92 14.10
C VAL A 247 -0.91 12.41 14.03
N ASN A 248 -1.89 13.23 13.69
CA ASN A 248 -1.75 14.68 13.78
C ASN A 248 -1.85 15.12 15.25
N LYS A 249 -0.74 15.52 15.87
CA LYS A 249 -0.71 16.14 17.21
C LYS A 249 -0.55 17.65 17.18
N MET A 250 -0.55 18.26 16.00
CA MET A 250 -0.57 19.72 15.88
C MET A 250 -1.95 20.26 16.28
N PRO A 251 -2.03 21.50 16.81
CA PRO A 251 -3.30 22.14 17.14
C PRO A 251 -4.09 22.61 15.91
N VAL A 252 -3.60 22.32 14.70
CA VAL A 252 -4.19 22.75 13.43
C VAL A 252 -4.36 21.56 12.49
N PRO A 253 -5.30 21.61 11.54
CA PRO A 253 -5.43 20.59 10.51
C PRO A 253 -4.16 20.45 9.67
N ALA A 254 -3.83 19.21 9.33
CA ALA A 254 -2.67 18.85 8.55
C ALA A 254 -3.06 17.91 7.40
N LYS A 255 -2.11 17.68 6.50
CA LYS A 255 -2.20 16.69 5.43
C LYS A 255 -0.96 15.81 5.44
N VAL A 256 -1.08 14.60 4.92
CA VAL A 256 0.05 13.67 4.72
C VAL A 256 0.13 13.30 3.25
N ALA A 257 1.33 13.36 2.69
CA ALA A 257 1.58 13.00 1.30
C ALA A 257 2.85 12.17 1.17
N VAL A 258 2.85 11.27 0.19
CA VAL A 258 4.06 10.62 -0.32
C VAL A 258 4.47 11.39 -1.57
N VAL A 259 5.65 12.02 -1.54
CA VAL A 259 6.25 12.70 -2.68
C VAL A 259 7.25 11.77 -3.33
N LEU A 260 7.13 11.61 -4.65
CA LEU A 260 8.03 10.87 -5.50
C LEU A 260 8.88 11.86 -6.28
N GLU A 261 10.19 11.73 -6.22
CA GLU A 261 11.14 12.52 -6.99
C GLU A 261 12.03 11.60 -7.82
N ASN A 262 12.09 11.86 -9.12
CA ASN A 262 13.03 11.18 -10.01
C ASN A 262 14.45 11.70 -9.76
N THR A 263 15.32 10.85 -9.24
CA THR A 263 16.71 11.24 -8.91
C THR A 263 17.68 11.07 -10.08
N SER A 264 17.17 10.64 -11.24
CA SER A 264 17.94 10.39 -12.45
C SER A 264 17.65 11.42 -13.54
N ASP A 265 18.49 11.46 -14.58
CA ASP A 265 18.24 12.22 -15.80
C ASP A 265 17.27 11.52 -16.76
N GLN A 266 16.97 10.24 -16.50
CA GLN A 266 16.12 9.41 -17.36
C GLN A 266 14.64 9.65 -17.04
N TYR A 267 13.76 9.35 -17.99
CA TYR A 267 12.32 9.40 -17.76
C TYR A 267 11.88 8.27 -16.82
N ALA A 268 11.17 8.62 -15.75
CA ALA A 268 10.65 7.65 -14.79
C ALA A 268 9.18 7.32 -15.04
N VAL A 269 8.88 6.03 -14.95
CA VAL A 269 7.54 5.50 -14.83
C VAL A 269 7.44 4.78 -13.48
N VAL A 270 6.49 5.22 -12.67
CA VAL A 270 6.15 4.58 -11.40
C VAL A 270 4.78 3.93 -11.52
N HIS A 271 4.73 2.61 -11.44
CA HIS A 271 3.49 1.86 -11.51
C HIS A 271 3.01 1.52 -10.10
N ILE A 272 1.88 2.07 -9.68
CA ILE A 272 1.18 1.62 -8.46
C ILE A 272 0.37 0.39 -8.85
N THR A 273 0.63 -0.73 -8.18
CA THR A 273 0.03 -2.04 -8.51
C THR A 273 -1.04 -2.46 -7.52
N ARG A 274 -0.95 -1.93 -6.29
CA ARG A 274 -1.87 -2.23 -5.19
C ARG A 274 -1.83 -1.13 -4.15
N GLY A 275 -2.95 -0.87 -3.48
CA GLY A 275 -2.99 0.16 -2.45
C GLY A 275 -4.25 0.15 -1.61
N GLY A 276 -4.13 0.64 -0.38
CA GLY A 276 -5.24 0.85 0.53
C GLY A 276 -4.97 2.02 1.46
N ARG A 277 -6.01 2.80 1.73
CA ARG A 277 -5.96 3.93 2.69
C ARG A 277 -7.33 4.25 3.25
N SER A 278 -7.45 4.24 4.56
CA SER A 278 -8.66 4.75 5.23
C SER A 278 -8.74 6.28 5.19
N ALA A 279 -9.94 6.82 5.34
CA ALA A 279 -10.10 8.19 5.77
C ALA A 279 -9.49 8.39 7.17
N PRO A 280 -8.89 9.55 7.47
CA PRO A 280 -8.37 9.82 8.81
C PRO A 280 -9.47 9.81 9.87
N ASP A 281 -9.17 9.22 11.03
CA ASP A 281 -10.12 9.11 12.14
C ASP A 281 -9.37 9.05 13.48
N ALA A 282 -10.06 9.40 14.57
CA ALA A 282 -9.56 9.24 15.92
C ALA A 282 -9.68 7.78 16.43
N ASP A 283 -10.52 6.96 15.79
CA ASP A 283 -10.57 5.51 16.02
C ASP A 283 -9.50 4.79 15.19
N TYR A 284 -8.39 4.44 15.84
CA TYR A 284 -7.22 3.90 15.15
C TYR A 284 -7.43 2.47 14.66
N LEU A 285 -8.26 1.69 15.35
CA LEU A 285 -8.61 0.32 14.95
C LEU A 285 -9.48 0.34 13.70
N LYS A 286 -10.44 1.27 13.63
CA LYS A 286 -11.23 1.51 12.41
C LYS A 286 -10.34 1.87 11.22
N VAL A 287 -9.37 2.76 11.41
CA VAL A 287 -8.41 3.18 10.36
C VAL A 287 -7.54 2.00 9.90
N GLY A 288 -6.98 1.24 10.84
CA GLY A 288 -6.21 0.01 10.58
C GLY A 288 -6.98 -0.99 9.73
N ARG A 289 -8.19 -1.32 10.19
CA ARG A 289 -9.11 -2.27 9.58
C ARG A 289 -9.51 -1.87 8.16
N GLU A 290 -9.91 -0.62 7.96
CA GLU A 290 -10.39 -0.13 6.67
C GLU A 290 -9.26 -0.06 5.63
N THR A 291 -8.07 0.33 6.04
CA THR A 291 -6.88 0.34 5.17
C THR A 291 -6.56 -1.07 4.65
N GLN A 292 -6.57 -2.06 5.55
CA GLN A 292 -6.37 -3.47 5.21
C GLN A 292 -7.47 -4.00 4.29
N ARG A 293 -8.74 -3.66 4.55
CA ARG A 293 -9.87 -4.04 3.68
C ARG A 293 -9.66 -3.57 2.24
N GLN A 294 -9.17 -2.34 2.04
CA GLN A 294 -8.89 -1.81 0.71
C GLN A 294 -7.66 -2.47 0.08
N TYR A 295 -6.57 -2.62 0.84
CA TYR A 295 -5.34 -3.23 0.38
C TYR A 295 -5.54 -4.68 -0.09
N PHE A 296 -6.37 -5.46 0.60
CA PHE A 296 -6.72 -6.83 0.23
C PHE A 296 -7.95 -6.96 -0.67
N SER A 297 -8.50 -5.85 -1.20
CA SER A 297 -9.67 -5.91 -2.08
C SER A 297 -9.35 -6.55 -3.43
N GLU A 298 -10.33 -7.19 -4.08
CA GLU A 298 -10.12 -7.76 -5.41
C GLU A 298 -9.88 -6.67 -6.47
N LYS A 299 -10.52 -5.51 -6.30
CA LYS A 299 -10.35 -4.36 -7.18
C LYS A 299 -9.12 -3.56 -6.78
N GLN A 300 -7.99 -3.93 -7.35
CA GLN A 300 -6.71 -3.30 -7.06
C GLN A 300 -6.60 -1.88 -7.66
N LEU A 301 -5.92 -1.00 -6.92
CA LEU A 301 -5.53 0.31 -7.41
C LEU A 301 -4.39 0.13 -8.42
N GLN A 302 -4.68 0.40 -9.69
CA GLN A 302 -3.68 0.44 -10.75
C GLN A 302 -3.57 1.85 -11.29
N SER A 303 -2.38 2.44 -11.19
CA SER A 303 -2.09 3.79 -11.67
C SER A 303 -0.65 3.89 -12.14
N SER A 304 -0.37 4.79 -13.07
CA SER A 304 0.99 5.08 -13.53
C SER A 304 1.29 6.56 -13.38
N ILE A 305 2.45 6.87 -12.80
CA ILE A 305 2.93 8.22 -12.59
C ILE A 305 4.16 8.41 -13.47
N TYR A 306 4.12 9.47 -14.25
CA TYR A 306 5.16 9.84 -15.18
C TYR A 306 5.92 11.06 -14.65
N LEU A 307 7.26 10.97 -14.65
CA LEU A 307 8.16 12.01 -14.16
C LEU A 307 9.31 12.21 -15.15
N GLU A 308 9.54 13.46 -15.55
CA GLU A 308 10.79 13.86 -16.21
C GLU A 308 11.98 13.75 -15.23
N GLY A 309 13.20 13.86 -15.75
CA GLY A 309 14.40 13.88 -14.92
C GLY A 309 14.34 14.99 -13.86
N HIS A 310 14.68 14.67 -12.61
CA HIS A 310 14.63 15.60 -11.46
C HIS A 310 13.24 16.16 -11.12
N GLN A 311 12.17 15.65 -11.74
CA GLN A 311 10.81 16.08 -11.45
C GLN A 311 10.29 15.41 -10.17
N SER A 312 9.45 16.14 -9.41
CA SER A 312 8.70 15.60 -8.28
C SER A 312 7.18 15.67 -8.49
N ARG A 313 6.46 14.64 -8.03
CA ARG A 313 4.99 14.61 -7.96
C ARG A 313 4.52 13.94 -6.68
N VAL A 314 3.30 14.26 -6.25
CA VAL A 314 2.63 13.51 -5.18
C VAL A 314 2.16 12.17 -5.75
N MET A 315 2.34 11.10 -4.98
CA MET A 315 1.99 9.72 -5.37
C MET A 315 0.52 9.60 -5.81
N LEU A 316 -0.40 10.18 -5.03
CA LEU A 316 -1.83 10.25 -5.37
C LEU A 316 -2.37 11.64 -5.04
N GLU A 317 -3.08 12.29 -5.96
CA GLU A 317 -3.70 13.61 -5.73
C GLU A 317 -4.61 13.62 -4.50
N SER A 318 -5.36 12.54 -4.25
CA SER A 318 -6.23 12.42 -3.08
C SER A 318 -5.51 12.57 -1.73
N MET A 319 -4.17 12.42 -1.68
CA MET A 319 -3.38 12.68 -0.48
C MET A 319 -3.32 14.18 -0.14
N ASP A 320 -3.30 15.07 -1.15
CA ASP A 320 -3.29 16.53 -0.98
C ASP A 320 -4.70 17.10 -0.71
N GLU A 321 -5.74 16.30 -0.94
CA GLU A 321 -7.14 16.63 -0.67
C GLU A 321 -7.62 16.15 0.69
N THR A 322 -6.93 15.16 1.28
CA THR A 322 -7.37 14.53 2.53
C THR A 322 -6.89 15.33 3.74
N LEU A 323 -7.82 16.04 4.38
CA LEU A 323 -7.59 16.73 5.64
C LEU A 323 -7.55 15.77 6.83
N MET A 324 -6.61 16.02 7.74
CA MET A 324 -6.47 15.33 9.01
C MET A 324 -6.57 16.32 10.17
N LEU A 325 -7.60 16.19 10.99
CA LEU A 325 -7.80 16.98 12.20
C LEU A 325 -6.85 16.53 13.31
N THR A 326 -6.69 17.35 14.35
CA THR A 326 -5.93 16.99 15.54
C THR A 326 -6.47 15.69 16.16
N GLU A 327 -5.56 14.85 16.68
CA GLU A 327 -5.78 13.49 17.19
C GLU A 327 -6.16 12.42 16.16
N GLN A 328 -6.42 12.79 14.91
CA GLN A 328 -6.72 11.80 13.86
C GLN A 328 -5.45 11.12 13.36
N LEU A 329 -5.60 9.83 13.09
CA LEU A 329 -4.61 8.96 12.48
C LEU A 329 -4.86 8.87 10.98
N VAL A 330 -3.80 8.89 10.18
CA VAL A 330 -3.80 8.42 8.79
C VAL A 330 -2.92 7.18 8.66
N TYR A 331 -3.39 6.22 7.88
CA TYR A 331 -2.69 4.98 7.58
C TYR A 331 -2.85 4.65 6.10
N GLY A 332 -1.76 4.36 5.40
CA GLY A 332 -1.77 3.94 4.01
C GLY A 332 -0.68 2.93 3.70
N VAL A 333 -0.98 2.01 2.78
CA VAL A 333 -0.06 1.01 2.26
C VAL A 333 -0.19 0.96 0.74
N TYR A 334 0.93 1.07 0.02
CA TYR A 334 0.94 1.04 -1.44
C TYR A 334 2.12 0.23 -1.95
N ASP A 335 1.84 -0.68 -2.88
CA ASP A 335 2.84 -1.42 -3.64
C ASP A 335 3.02 -0.70 -4.97
N PHE A 336 4.26 -0.50 -5.36
CA PHE A 336 4.61 0.17 -6.60
C PHE A 336 5.94 -0.33 -7.14
N SER A 337 6.22 -0.07 -8.41
CA SER A 337 7.52 -0.33 -9.01
C SER A 337 8.01 0.88 -9.80
N SER A 338 9.33 1.03 -9.91
CA SER A 338 9.92 2.04 -10.78
C SER A 338 11.07 1.50 -11.61
N ASN A 339 11.13 1.95 -12.87
CA ASN A 339 12.20 1.65 -13.81
C ASN A 339 13.53 2.35 -13.49
N VAL A 340 13.50 3.44 -12.72
CA VAL A 340 14.68 4.24 -12.34
C VAL A 340 14.70 4.50 -10.82
N PRO A 341 15.83 4.98 -10.26
CA PRO A 341 15.87 5.37 -8.85
C PRO A 341 14.94 6.56 -8.53
N ILE A 342 14.02 6.34 -7.59
CA ILE A 342 13.03 7.33 -7.12
C ILE A 342 13.27 7.59 -5.63
N ARG A 343 13.35 8.87 -5.26
CA ARG A 343 13.24 9.27 -3.86
C ARG A 343 11.77 9.27 -3.45
N VAL A 344 11.48 8.53 -2.39
CA VAL A 344 10.15 8.41 -1.79
C VAL A 344 10.18 9.12 -0.45
N THR A 345 9.40 10.20 -0.31
CA THR A 345 9.41 11.04 0.89
C THR A 345 8.01 11.13 1.48
N VAL A 346 7.85 10.70 2.73
CA VAL A 346 6.61 10.90 3.51
C VAL A 346 6.70 12.23 4.25
N ILE A 347 5.74 13.11 4.03
CA ILE A 347 5.65 14.41 4.70
C ILE A 347 4.32 14.56 5.43
N MET A 348 4.35 15.26 6.57
CA MET A 348 3.15 15.87 7.17
C MET A 348 3.33 17.38 7.20
N TYR A 349 2.32 18.09 6.68
CA TYR A 349 2.41 19.52 6.42
C TYR A 349 1.09 20.24 6.75
N PRO A 350 1.11 21.56 7.01
CA PRO A 350 -0.11 22.33 7.29
C PRO A 350 -1.08 22.25 6.12
N SER A 351 -2.38 22.19 6.40
CA SER A 351 -3.40 22.05 5.36
C SER A 351 -3.43 23.18 4.32
N SER A 352 -2.90 24.36 4.67
CA SER A 352 -2.79 25.53 3.79
C SER A 352 -1.58 25.50 2.84
N ALA A 353 -0.62 24.62 3.06
CA ALA A 353 0.59 24.52 2.26
C ALA A 353 0.42 23.55 1.08
N LYS A 354 1.28 23.71 0.06
CA LYS A 354 1.38 22.78 -1.07
C LYS A 354 2.52 21.77 -0.81
N PRO A 355 2.32 20.47 -1.05
CA PRO A 355 3.28 19.44 -0.68
C PRO A 355 4.62 19.57 -1.41
N LEU A 356 4.59 19.88 -2.71
CA LEU A 356 5.81 20.01 -3.53
C LEU A 356 6.65 21.25 -3.20
N GLU A 357 6.04 22.31 -2.67
CA GLU A 357 6.78 23.48 -2.19
C GLU A 357 7.30 23.25 -0.77
N PHE A 358 6.49 22.62 0.08
CA PHE A 358 6.85 22.33 1.46
C PHE A 358 8.07 21.40 1.57
N VAL A 359 8.10 20.32 0.78
CA VAL A 359 9.15 19.29 0.88
C VAL A 359 10.56 19.83 0.60
N LYS A 360 10.69 20.88 -0.22
CA LYS A 360 11.99 21.48 -0.61
C LYS A 360 12.78 22.05 0.56
N SER A 361 12.11 22.45 1.63
CA SER A 361 12.73 23.07 2.81
C SER A 361 12.32 22.42 4.13
N ALA A 362 11.56 21.32 4.09
CA ALA A 362 11.06 20.65 5.27
C ALA A 362 12.21 19.95 6.02
N PRO A 363 12.32 20.09 7.36
CA PRO A 363 13.29 19.33 8.13
C PRO A 363 12.85 17.87 8.26
N VAL A 364 13.81 16.95 8.32
CA VAL A 364 13.57 15.59 8.82
C VAL A 364 13.23 15.66 10.30
N LEU A 365 12.11 15.07 10.68
CA LEU A 365 11.70 15.01 12.09
C LEU A 365 12.49 13.93 12.84
N PRO A 366 12.85 14.19 14.11
CA PRO A 366 13.51 13.19 14.93
C PRO A 366 12.57 12.01 15.19
N LYS A 367 13.17 10.83 15.34
CA LYS A 367 12.46 9.62 15.78
C LYS A 367 11.88 9.82 17.18
N ASP A 368 10.76 9.14 17.42
CA ASP A 368 10.28 8.88 18.77
C ASP A 368 11.02 7.69 19.41
N LYS A 369 10.58 7.32 20.61
CA LYS A 369 11.18 6.21 21.38
C LYS A 369 10.97 4.84 20.73
N ALA A 370 9.90 4.67 19.96
CA ALA A 370 9.58 3.41 19.31
C ALA A 370 10.49 3.15 18.09
N ARG A 371 10.97 4.22 17.43
CA ARG A 371 11.91 4.17 16.31
C ARG A 371 11.42 3.28 15.14
N LEU A 372 10.10 3.22 14.96
CA LEU A 372 9.44 2.42 13.92
C LEU A 372 9.45 3.14 12.57
N ARG A 373 10.64 3.30 11.98
CA ARG A 373 10.78 3.72 10.58
C ARG A 373 12.05 3.15 9.98
N GLY A 374 12.06 2.92 8.68
CA GLY A 374 13.24 2.44 7.97
C GLY A 374 12.94 1.84 6.60
N THR A 375 14.01 1.42 5.95
CA THR A 375 14.03 0.70 4.69
C THR A 375 14.52 -0.72 4.93
N PHE A 376 13.75 -1.70 4.45
CA PHE A 376 13.95 -3.11 4.70
C PHE A 376 13.94 -3.89 3.39
N THR A 377 14.94 -4.74 3.17
CA THR A 377 14.97 -5.64 2.01
C THR A 377 13.97 -6.78 2.17
N GLY A 378 13.25 -7.11 1.09
CA GLY A 378 12.22 -8.14 1.07
C GLY A 378 10.93 -7.64 1.69
N MET A 379 10.07 -7.02 0.88
CA MET A 379 8.76 -6.53 1.31
C MET A 379 7.77 -7.67 1.62
N ASP A 380 8.03 -8.87 1.10
CA ASP A 380 7.18 -10.04 1.28
C ASP A 380 7.94 -11.16 2.01
N ARG A 381 7.20 -12.02 2.70
CA ARG A 381 7.73 -13.21 3.40
C ARG A 381 6.94 -14.44 3.03
N ILE A 382 7.59 -15.40 2.40
CA ILE A 382 7.03 -16.73 2.15
C ILE A 382 7.24 -17.57 3.42
N MET A 383 6.18 -18.25 3.86
CA MET A 383 6.21 -19.24 4.95
C MET A 383 5.63 -20.55 4.44
N LYS A 384 6.49 -21.55 4.22
CA LYS A 384 6.07 -22.83 3.68
C LYS A 384 6.13 -23.91 4.75
N ALA A 385 5.03 -24.60 5.00
CA ALA A 385 5.02 -25.75 5.91
C ALA A 385 5.97 -26.83 5.39
N ARG A 386 6.83 -27.35 6.28
CA ARG A 386 7.82 -28.38 5.95
C ARG A 386 7.20 -29.72 5.59
N GLU A 387 6.08 -30.03 6.22
CA GLU A 387 5.34 -31.27 6.04
C GLU A 387 3.89 -30.98 5.65
N GLU A 388 3.26 -31.96 5.00
CA GLU A 388 1.82 -31.91 4.73
C GLU A 388 1.04 -31.91 6.06
N TYR A 389 0.18 -30.92 6.25
CA TYR A 389 -0.75 -30.91 7.36
C TYR A 389 -1.82 -32.00 7.17
N ASN A 390 -2.00 -32.84 8.18
CA ASN A 390 -3.05 -33.86 8.22
C ASN A 390 -4.00 -33.58 9.40
N PRO A 391 -5.23 -33.10 9.14
CA PRO A 391 -6.21 -32.80 10.20
C PRO A 391 -6.49 -33.93 11.19
N SER A 392 -6.27 -35.18 10.81
CA SER A 392 -6.49 -36.33 11.70
C SER A 392 -5.38 -36.54 12.73
N ASP A 393 -4.24 -35.87 12.58
CA ASP A 393 -3.12 -35.97 13.52
C ASP A 393 -3.26 -34.93 14.67
N GLY A 394 -4.30 -34.10 14.62
CA GLY A 394 -4.61 -33.07 15.61
C GLY A 394 -4.58 -31.66 15.03
N ALA A 395 -4.91 -30.68 15.87
CA ALA A 395 -4.84 -29.28 15.50
C ALA A 395 -3.40 -28.77 15.51
N ALA A 396 -3.10 -27.79 14.67
CA ALA A 396 -1.77 -27.22 14.52
C ALA A 396 -1.79 -25.69 14.53
N TYR A 397 -0.62 -25.06 14.68
CA TYR A 397 -0.51 -23.60 14.61
C TYR A 397 0.79 -23.10 13.99
N ILE A 398 0.72 -21.90 13.42
CA ILE A 398 1.84 -21.07 13.00
C ILE A 398 1.77 -19.76 13.79
N THR A 399 2.90 -19.27 14.32
CA THR A 399 2.98 -17.99 15.05
C THR A 399 3.74 -16.96 14.21
N PHE A 400 3.27 -15.71 14.25
CA PHE A 400 3.84 -14.59 13.49
C PHE A 400 4.24 -13.45 14.44
N CYS A 401 5.21 -12.66 14.00
CA CYS A 401 5.61 -11.39 14.59
C CYS A 401 5.97 -11.53 16.07
N ASN A 402 6.86 -12.48 16.39
CA ASN A 402 7.21 -12.81 17.78
C ASN A 402 8.71 -12.77 18.10
N ASP A 403 9.54 -12.41 17.12
CA ASP A 403 11.00 -12.32 17.22
C ASP A 403 11.70 -13.60 17.71
N LYS A 404 11.10 -14.74 17.39
CA LYS A 404 11.66 -16.06 17.71
C LYS A 404 11.62 -16.93 16.47
N GLU A 405 10.48 -17.59 16.24
CA GLU A 405 10.24 -18.37 15.03
C GLU A 405 10.03 -17.44 13.82
N ASP A 406 9.45 -16.25 14.04
CA ASP A 406 9.30 -15.21 13.02
C ASP A 406 10.07 -13.95 13.45
N LEU A 407 11.34 -13.88 13.02
CA LEU A 407 12.26 -12.79 13.35
C LEU A 407 11.78 -11.45 12.79
N TYR A 408 12.04 -10.36 13.51
CA TYR A 408 11.76 -9.03 13.01
C TYR A 408 12.69 -8.66 11.85
N LYS A 409 12.15 -7.92 10.88
CA LYS A 409 12.94 -7.40 9.77
C LYS A 409 13.92 -6.34 10.27
N LYS A 410 15.16 -6.45 9.81
CA LYS A 410 16.24 -5.49 10.09
C LYS A 410 16.50 -4.65 8.84
N GLY A 411 16.81 -3.39 9.06
CA GLY A 411 16.97 -2.40 8.00
C GLY A 411 17.75 -1.19 8.47
N ILE A 412 17.64 -0.11 7.69
CA ILE A 412 18.31 1.17 7.96
C ILE A 412 17.27 2.28 7.92
N ASP A 413 17.33 3.20 8.87
CA ASP A 413 16.68 4.49 8.73
C ASP A 413 17.52 5.36 7.79
N ALA A 414 17.14 5.45 6.52
CA ALA A 414 17.90 6.17 5.51
C ALA A 414 18.04 7.67 5.79
N THR A 415 17.24 8.22 6.69
CA THR A 415 17.30 9.65 7.04
C THR A 415 18.47 10.02 7.95
N ASP A 416 19.02 9.05 8.70
CA ASP A 416 20.16 9.27 9.59
C ASP A 416 21.21 8.14 9.60
N GLY A 417 20.99 7.08 8.82
CA GLY A 417 21.90 5.95 8.67
C GLY A 417 21.90 4.95 9.85
N SER A 418 21.05 5.13 10.85
CA SER A 418 21.01 4.21 11.99
C SER A 418 20.28 2.90 11.68
N LEU A 419 20.64 1.84 12.40
CA LEU A 419 19.95 0.55 12.32
C LEU A 419 18.48 0.70 12.75
N ALA A 420 17.60 0.03 12.00
CA ALA A 420 16.18 -0.04 12.24
C ALA A 420 15.72 -1.50 12.37
N GLU A 421 14.76 -1.74 13.25
CA GLU A 421 14.12 -3.04 13.44
C GLU A 421 12.60 -2.85 13.39
N ASN A 422 11.94 -3.61 12.52
CA ASN A 422 10.50 -3.56 12.36
C ASN A 422 9.83 -4.46 13.41
N ASN A 423 9.73 -3.97 14.64
CA ASN A 423 9.08 -4.67 15.75
C ASN A 423 7.60 -4.92 15.42
N GLY A 424 7.27 -6.14 15.02
CA GLY A 424 5.94 -6.51 14.56
C GLY A 424 5.81 -6.73 13.05
N ASN A 425 6.90 -6.57 12.27
CA ASN A 425 6.92 -6.80 10.83
C ASN A 425 5.80 -6.06 10.07
N TYR A 426 5.45 -4.85 10.51
CA TYR A 426 4.41 -4.04 9.89
C TYR A 426 4.73 -3.76 8.43
N GLY A 427 3.76 -3.97 7.54
CA GLY A 427 3.92 -3.80 6.09
C GLY A 427 4.56 -4.97 5.35
N VAL A 428 5.04 -6.00 6.07
CA VAL A 428 5.41 -7.26 5.44
C VAL A 428 4.14 -7.98 4.99
N LEU A 429 4.13 -8.46 3.74
CA LEU A 429 3.07 -9.32 3.23
C LEU A 429 3.51 -10.77 3.34
N TYR A 430 2.78 -11.54 4.14
CA TYR A 430 3.03 -12.94 4.35
C TYR A 430 2.27 -13.76 3.31
N HIS A 431 3.00 -14.67 2.65
CA HIS A 431 2.46 -15.71 1.78
C HIS A 431 2.70 -17.06 2.44
N ILE A 432 1.66 -17.65 3.02
CA ILE A 432 1.75 -18.88 3.78
C ILE A 432 1.23 -20.04 2.93
N GLU A 433 2.07 -21.05 2.72
CA GLU A 433 1.77 -22.22 1.91
C GLU A 433 1.65 -23.46 2.82
N ILE A 434 0.47 -24.07 2.84
CA ILE A 434 0.17 -25.20 3.71
C ILE A 434 -0.35 -26.36 2.86
N PRO A 435 0.53 -27.31 2.47
CA PRO A 435 0.11 -28.54 1.82
C PRO A 435 -0.78 -29.36 2.76
N VAL A 436 -1.88 -29.92 2.25
CA VAL A 436 -2.87 -30.66 3.04
C VAL A 436 -3.01 -32.09 2.57
N ARG A 437 -2.74 -33.03 3.48
CA ARG A 437 -2.78 -34.45 3.19
C ARG A 437 -4.18 -34.90 2.75
N ARG A 438 -4.25 -35.55 1.58
CA ARG A 438 -5.48 -36.12 0.98
C ARG A 438 -6.61 -35.10 0.75
N ARG A 439 -6.31 -33.80 0.59
CA ARG A 439 -7.32 -32.76 0.36
C ARG A 439 -8.42 -32.77 1.42
N LYS A 440 -8.08 -33.06 2.67
CA LYS A 440 -9.03 -33.00 3.78
C LYS A 440 -9.49 -31.56 3.97
N LYS A 441 -10.70 -31.41 4.52
CA LYS A 441 -11.22 -30.09 4.86
C LYS A 441 -10.51 -29.60 6.13
N VAL A 442 -10.08 -28.34 6.13
CA VAL A 442 -9.35 -27.70 7.22
C VAL A 442 -10.08 -26.43 7.63
N GLU A 443 -10.36 -26.29 8.92
CA GLU A 443 -10.84 -25.03 9.48
C GLU A 443 -9.64 -24.20 9.92
N LEU A 444 -9.62 -22.93 9.53
CA LEU A 444 -8.61 -21.96 9.93
C LEU A 444 -9.17 -21.04 11.00
N PHE A 445 -8.36 -20.72 12.01
CA PHE A 445 -8.70 -19.72 13.02
C PHE A 445 -7.60 -18.68 13.21
N ALA A 446 -8.04 -17.47 13.49
CA ALA A 446 -7.25 -16.34 13.93
C ALA A 446 -7.19 -16.30 15.45
N ASN A 447 -5.99 -16.28 16.04
CA ASN A 447 -5.80 -16.18 17.49
C ASN A 447 -4.77 -15.08 17.83
N PRO A 448 -5.22 -13.90 18.32
CA PRO A 448 -4.33 -12.83 18.71
C PRO A 448 -3.71 -13.14 20.09
N MET A 449 -2.42 -12.87 20.23
CA MET A 449 -1.69 -13.08 21.49
C MET A 449 -1.26 -11.76 22.14
N GLY A 450 -1.04 -10.71 21.33
CA GLY A 450 -0.61 -9.40 21.82
C GLY A 450 -1.71 -8.56 22.45
N GLY A 451 -2.97 -8.99 22.34
CA GLY A 451 -4.14 -8.22 22.78
C GLY A 451 -5.07 -7.89 21.61
N VAL A 452 -5.61 -6.67 21.60
CA VAL A 452 -6.58 -6.22 20.61
C VAL A 452 -6.06 -6.37 19.18
N PHE A 453 -6.87 -6.98 18.31
CA PHE A 453 -6.55 -7.25 16.92
C PHE A 453 -7.74 -6.95 16.00
N THR A 454 -7.44 -6.33 14.86
CA THR A 454 -8.38 -6.16 13.75
C THR A 454 -7.61 -6.12 12.43
N GLY A 455 -8.03 -6.88 11.42
CA GLY A 455 -7.27 -7.00 10.18
C GLY A 455 -8.05 -7.66 9.05
N ALA A 456 -7.34 -8.04 7.99
CA ALA A 456 -7.88 -8.78 6.87
C ALA A 456 -6.96 -9.95 6.51
N VAL A 457 -7.55 -10.99 5.94
CA VAL A 457 -6.82 -12.14 5.39
C VAL A 457 -7.44 -12.51 4.06
N ARG A 458 -6.62 -12.96 3.11
CA ARG A 458 -7.09 -13.69 1.93
C ARG A 458 -6.65 -15.14 2.04
N VAL A 459 -7.58 -16.04 1.77
CA VAL A 459 -7.31 -17.48 1.72
C VAL A 459 -7.68 -17.97 0.35
N ASN A 460 -6.77 -18.67 -0.31
CA ASN A 460 -7.00 -19.33 -1.58
C ASN A 460 -6.68 -20.82 -1.45
N THR A 461 -7.24 -21.62 -2.36
CA THR A 461 -6.88 -23.03 -2.50
C THR A 461 -6.59 -23.32 -3.97
N ASP A 462 -5.84 -24.37 -4.27
CA ASP A 462 -5.59 -24.79 -5.65
C ASP A 462 -6.87 -25.31 -6.38
N GLY A 463 -8.02 -25.32 -5.69
CA GLY A 463 -9.31 -25.72 -6.24
C GLY A 463 -10.02 -24.59 -7.02
N PRO A 464 -11.21 -24.87 -7.59
CA PRO A 464 -11.97 -23.90 -8.40
C PRO A 464 -12.62 -22.78 -7.57
N ALA A 465 -12.53 -22.84 -6.24
CA ALA A 465 -12.96 -21.75 -5.38
C ALA A 465 -11.87 -20.67 -5.39
N GLY A 466 -12.16 -19.53 -6.00
CA GLY A 466 -11.23 -18.39 -6.02
C GLY A 466 -10.88 -17.87 -4.62
N ALA A 467 -9.94 -16.93 -4.56
CA ALA A 467 -9.46 -16.36 -3.31
C ALA A 467 -10.60 -15.72 -2.50
N TRP A 468 -10.72 -16.08 -1.23
CA TRP A 468 -11.70 -15.54 -0.30
C TRP A 468 -11.04 -14.52 0.64
N MET A 469 -11.55 -13.29 0.66
CA MET A 469 -11.11 -12.27 1.62
C MET A 469 -12.04 -12.23 2.82
N ARG A 470 -11.48 -12.20 4.03
CA ARG A 470 -12.24 -12.08 5.27
C ARG A 470 -11.66 -11.02 6.19
N MET A 471 -12.56 -10.24 6.81
CA MET A 471 -12.20 -9.32 7.89
C MET A 471 -12.13 -10.06 9.22
N ILE A 472 -11.17 -9.69 10.06
CA ILE A 472 -10.89 -10.31 11.36
C ILE A 472 -11.10 -9.24 12.45
N PRO A 473 -11.97 -9.45 13.44
CA PRO A 473 -13.13 -10.33 13.39
C PRO A 473 -14.21 -9.74 12.46
N GLU A 474 -15.13 -10.56 11.97
CA GLU A 474 -16.30 -10.12 11.23
C GLU A 474 -17.44 -9.74 12.19
N GLY A 475 -18.14 -8.62 11.95
CA GLY A 475 -19.27 -8.20 12.79
C GLY A 475 -18.91 -7.53 14.12
N ALA A 476 -17.61 -7.37 14.43
CA ALA A 476 -17.11 -6.59 15.57
C ALA A 476 -15.92 -5.71 15.14
N PRO A 477 -15.65 -4.58 15.83
CA PRO A 477 -14.54 -3.70 15.47
C PRO A 477 -13.17 -4.34 15.71
N PHE A 478 -13.06 -5.18 16.74
CA PHE A 478 -11.85 -5.92 17.13
C PHE A 478 -12.20 -7.10 18.04
N PHE A 479 -11.21 -7.97 18.31
CA PHE A 479 -11.22 -9.01 19.34
C PHE A 479 -9.82 -9.16 19.96
N GLY A 480 -9.61 -10.01 20.96
CA GLY A 480 -8.29 -10.21 21.58
C GLY A 480 -8.07 -9.39 22.86
N ASP A 481 -9.09 -8.68 23.35
CA ASP A 481 -9.02 -7.95 24.63
C ASP A 481 -9.31 -8.83 25.86
N ASN A 482 -9.55 -10.13 25.65
CA ASN A 482 -9.67 -11.09 26.75
C ASN A 482 -8.28 -11.56 27.22
N ALA A 483 -7.97 -11.31 28.50
CA ALA A 483 -6.72 -11.69 29.14
C ALA A 483 -6.38 -13.20 29.05
N LYS A 484 -7.37 -14.08 28.84
CA LYS A 484 -7.15 -15.53 28.68
C LYS A 484 -6.47 -15.91 27.36
N ALA A 485 -6.45 -15.03 26.36
CA ALA A 485 -5.78 -15.27 25.09
C ALA A 485 -4.26 -15.00 25.13
N ILE A 486 -3.78 -14.32 26.18
CA ILE A 486 -2.50 -13.58 26.14
C ILE A 486 -1.29 -14.44 26.57
N ILE A 487 -1.46 -15.60 27.22
CA ILE A 487 -0.33 -16.25 27.93
C ILE A 487 -0.33 -17.79 27.85
N THR A 488 -0.60 -18.38 26.68
CA THR A 488 -0.16 -19.78 26.47
C THR A 488 1.18 -19.79 25.72
N LEU A 489 2.25 -20.00 26.48
CA LEU A 489 3.57 -20.30 25.93
C LEU A 489 3.64 -21.77 25.50
N PRO A 490 4.33 -22.08 24.40
CA PRO A 490 4.55 -23.46 23.99
C PRO A 490 5.48 -24.19 24.98
N SER A 491 5.25 -25.49 25.10
CA SER A 491 6.14 -26.46 25.73
C SER A 491 7.47 -26.55 24.97
N LYS A 492 8.46 -27.24 25.55
CA LYS A 492 9.80 -27.40 24.94
C LYS A 492 9.77 -28.11 23.57
N ASP A 493 8.78 -28.96 23.34
CA ASP A 493 8.55 -29.68 22.08
C ASP A 493 7.72 -28.87 21.07
N GLY A 494 7.38 -27.62 21.38
CA GLY A 494 6.56 -26.77 20.52
C GLY A 494 5.06 -26.99 20.64
N SER A 495 4.61 -28.02 21.35
CA SER A 495 3.18 -28.23 21.64
C SER A 495 2.64 -27.12 22.53
N LEU A 496 1.36 -26.77 22.40
CA LEU A 496 0.71 -25.85 23.31
C LEU A 496 -0.74 -26.23 23.56
N PHE A 497 -1.23 -25.88 24.74
CA PHE A 497 -2.61 -26.16 25.14
C PHE A 497 -3.42 -24.87 25.15
N LEU A 498 -4.40 -24.75 24.25
CA LEU A 498 -5.37 -23.67 24.27
C LEU A 498 -6.51 -24.01 25.23
N PRO A 499 -6.65 -23.26 26.34
CA PRO A 499 -7.76 -23.45 27.26
C PRO A 499 -9.11 -23.20 26.59
N LYS A 500 -10.15 -23.76 27.18
CA LYS A 500 -11.53 -23.39 26.83
C LYS A 500 -11.77 -21.90 27.16
N GLY A 501 -12.43 -21.20 26.23
CA GLY A 501 -12.70 -19.77 26.37
C GLY A 501 -11.55 -18.87 25.96
N THR A 502 -10.57 -19.39 25.21
CA THR A 502 -9.56 -18.56 24.53
C THR A 502 -10.18 -17.92 23.29
N GLU A 503 -9.80 -16.66 23.01
CA GLU A 503 -10.32 -15.95 21.84
C GLU A 503 -9.72 -16.48 20.53
N ILE A 504 -10.57 -17.07 19.71
CA ILE A 504 -10.28 -17.53 18.35
C ILE A 504 -11.39 -17.04 17.41
N PHE A 505 -11.04 -16.67 16.19
CA PHE A 505 -12.00 -16.25 15.18
C PHE A 505 -11.90 -17.18 13.96
N SER A 506 -13.00 -17.86 13.61
CA SER A 506 -13.06 -18.73 12.43
C SER A 506 -12.82 -17.90 11.18
N LEU A 507 -11.75 -18.24 10.46
CA LEU A 507 -11.44 -17.72 9.14
C LEU A 507 -12.13 -18.52 8.05
N GLY A 508 -12.77 -19.65 8.37
CA GLY A 508 -13.52 -20.50 7.46
C GLY A 508 -12.87 -21.86 7.22
N ALA A 509 -13.60 -22.67 6.46
CA ALA A 509 -13.27 -24.07 6.21
C ALA A 509 -12.92 -24.29 4.73
N PHE A 510 -11.71 -24.77 4.46
CA PHE A 510 -11.14 -24.85 3.13
C PHE A 510 -10.79 -26.28 2.75
N LYS A 511 -10.82 -26.58 1.45
CA LYS A 511 -10.49 -27.90 0.91
C LYS A 511 -9.68 -27.72 -0.38
N GLY A 512 -8.46 -28.26 -0.40
CA GLY A 512 -7.55 -28.17 -1.54
C GLY A 512 -6.30 -29.02 -1.30
N ASP A 513 -5.43 -29.11 -2.31
CA ASP A 513 -4.09 -29.70 -2.15
C ASP A 513 -3.21 -28.81 -1.30
N THR A 514 -3.20 -27.51 -1.58
CA THR A 514 -2.54 -26.49 -0.77
C THR A 514 -3.55 -25.43 -0.36
N ILE A 515 -3.43 -24.96 0.88
CA ILE A 515 -4.09 -23.75 1.36
C ILE A 515 -3.05 -22.64 1.33
N HIS A 516 -3.37 -21.56 0.62
CA HIS A 516 -2.56 -20.36 0.51
C HIS A 516 -3.20 -19.26 1.35
N VAL A 517 -2.46 -18.71 2.30
CA VAL A 517 -2.94 -17.60 3.14
C VAL A 517 -2.08 -16.37 2.90
N GLU A 518 -2.73 -15.27 2.58
CA GLU A 518 -2.11 -13.97 2.38
C GLU A 518 -2.59 -13.01 3.49
N MET A 519 -1.66 -12.44 4.25
CA MET A 519 -1.98 -11.49 5.31
C MET A 519 -0.83 -10.51 5.56
N SER A 520 -1.11 -9.38 6.19
CA SER A 520 -0.09 -8.44 6.63
C SER A 520 -0.44 -7.94 8.04
N PRO A 521 0.55 -7.73 8.93
CA PRO A 521 0.28 -7.21 10.27
C PRO A 521 -0.50 -5.90 10.21
N PRO A 522 -1.72 -5.84 10.79
CA PRO A 522 -2.56 -4.67 10.65
C PRO A 522 -2.12 -3.53 11.58
N GLY A 523 -2.18 -2.29 11.08
CA GLY A 523 -1.92 -1.11 11.90
C GLY A 523 -2.88 -1.03 13.10
N ALA A 524 -2.42 -0.40 14.19
CA ALA A 524 -3.13 -0.28 15.47
C ALA A 524 -3.43 -1.58 16.23
N SER A 525 -3.11 -2.76 15.69
CA SER A 525 -3.30 -4.05 16.36
C SER A 525 -2.05 -4.49 17.10
N ASN A 526 -2.26 -5.26 18.17
CA ASN A 526 -1.19 -5.85 18.94
C ASN A 526 -0.79 -7.23 18.39
N LEU A 527 0.51 -7.48 18.40
CA LEU A 527 1.16 -8.71 17.98
C LEU A 527 1.88 -9.31 19.21
N PRO A 528 2.18 -10.62 19.28
CA PRO A 528 2.10 -11.63 18.22
C PRO A 528 0.68 -12.10 17.86
N TYR A 529 0.59 -12.88 16.79
CA TYR A 529 -0.64 -13.50 16.28
C TYR A 529 -0.40 -14.95 15.87
N ARG A 530 -1.44 -15.80 15.91
CA ARG A 530 -1.42 -17.20 15.49
C ARG A 530 -2.47 -17.50 14.45
N LEU A 531 -2.09 -18.31 13.47
CA LEU A 531 -2.99 -19.03 12.58
C LEU A 531 -3.10 -20.46 13.10
N ILE A 532 -4.30 -20.88 13.47
CA ILE A 532 -4.59 -22.23 13.95
C ILE A 532 -5.28 -23.00 12.83
N LEU A 533 -4.90 -24.27 12.69
CA LEU A 533 -5.50 -25.22 11.77
C LEU A 533 -6.14 -26.33 12.59
N SER A 534 -7.36 -26.73 12.26
CA SER A 534 -7.99 -27.91 12.86
C SER A 534 -8.87 -28.65 11.85
N GLU A 535 -9.32 -29.83 12.26
CA GLU A 535 -10.49 -30.44 11.62
C GLU A 535 -11.74 -29.55 11.89
N PRO A 536 -12.67 -29.41 10.92
CA PRO A 536 -13.88 -28.59 11.06
C PRO A 536 -14.88 -29.02 12.14
#